data_AF-A0A957IQ08-F1
#
_entry.id   AF-A0A957IQ08-F1
#
_cell.length_a   1.000
_cell.length_b   1.000
_cell.length_c   1.000
_cell.angle_alpha   90.00
_cell.angle_beta   90.00
_cell.angle_gamma   90.00
#
_symmetry.space_group_name_H-M   'P 1'
#
loop_
_entity.id
_entity.type
_entity.pdbx_description
1 polymer ?
#
loop_
_entity_poly.entity_id
_entity_poly.type
_entity_poly.pdbx_seq_one_letter_code
_entity_poly.pdbx_strand_id
1 'polypeptide(L)'
;YAAKDRTEAARYYSDAAQLFAEDGDREKQSQVLRALSLMRLRQGRFVEAMQRMEESLAARPRLGVFPRIFRSLLRFALKLFGVR
;
A
#
# COMPACT_ATOMS: atom_id res chain seq x y z
N TYR A 1 11.62 17.21 14.38
CA TYR A 1 12.25 15.87 14.46
C TYR A 1 11.29 14.76 14.06
N ALA A 2 10.12 14.57 14.70
CA ALA A 2 9.15 13.49 14.40
C ALA A 2 8.57 13.40 12.96
N ALA A 3 8.79 14.39 12.09
CA ALA A 3 8.40 14.34 10.68
C ALA A 3 9.48 13.67 9.81
N LYS A 4 10.76 13.84 10.14
CA LYS A 4 11.90 13.21 9.44
C LYS A 4 11.90 11.69 9.66
N ASP A 5 11.74 11.26 10.91
CA ASP A 5 11.68 9.83 11.27
C ASP A 5 10.50 9.11 10.59
N ARG A 6 9.37 9.82 10.39
CA ARG A 6 8.19 9.28 9.69
C ARG A 6 8.38 9.14 8.18
N THR A 7 9.18 10.00 7.57
CA THR A 7 9.55 9.86 6.15
C THR A 7 10.59 8.78 5.92
N GLU A 8 11.54 8.62 6.84
CA GLU A 8 12.54 7.54 6.78
C GLU A 8 11.88 6.18 7.00
N ALA A 9 11.00 6.05 7.99
CA ALA A 9 10.22 4.83 8.20
C ALA A 9 9.41 4.45 6.94
N ALA A 10 8.77 5.41 6.28
CA ALA A 10 8.04 5.16 5.04
C ALA A 10 8.95 4.68 3.88
N ARG A 11 10.21 5.14 3.83
CA ARG A 11 11.21 4.64 2.88
C ARG A 11 11.60 3.21 3.21
N TYR A 12 11.96 2.91 4.46
CA TYR A 12 12.32 1.56 4.87
C TYR A 12 11.20 0.54 4.60
N TYR A 13 9.93 0.91 4.83
CA TYR A 13 8.80 0.05 4.45
C TYR A 13 8.64 -0.09 2.94
N SER A 14 8.93 0.94 2.14
CA SER A 14 8.92 0.82 0.68
C SER A 14 10.00 -0.14 0.18
N ASP A 15 11.22 -0.02 0.72
CA ASP A 15 12.35 -0.87 0.36
C ASP A 15 12.09 -2.33 0.77
N ALA A 16 11.53 -2.55 1.96
CA ALA A 16 11.12 -3.87 2.42
C ALA A 16 10.02 -4.48 1.54
N ALA A 17 9.04 -3.69 1.09
CA ALA A 17 8.01 -4.18 0.17
C ALA A 17 8.61 -4.62 -1.17
N GLN A 18 9.60 -3.90 -1.67
CA GLN A 18 10.31 -4.27 -2.90
C GLN A 18 11.12 -5.55 -2.71
N LEU A 19 11.87 -5.66 -1.61
CA LEU A 19 12.65 -6.86 -1.29
C LEU A 19 11.77 -8.11 -1.21
N PHE A 20 10.62 -8.03 -0.54
CA PHE A 20 9.66 -9.15 -0.51
C PHE A 20 9.00 -9.44 -1.86
N ALA A 21 8.92 -8.45 -2.75
CA ALA A 21 8.48 -8.67 -4.13
C ALA A 21 9.51 -9.48 -4.93
N GLU A 22 10.79 -9.17 -4.75
CA GLU A 22 11.94 -9.83 -5.40
C GLU A 22 12.15 -11.25 -4.87
N ASP A 23 11.98 -11.46 -3.55
CA ASP A 23 12.04 -12.76 -2.88
C ASP A 23 10.83 -13.66 -3.18
N GLY A 24 9.76 -13.09 -3.76
CA GLY A 24 8.51 -13.81 -4.05
C GLY A 24 7.60 -14.00 -2.83
N ASP A 25 7.97 -13.49 -1.65
CA ASP A 25 7.14 -13.48 -0.44
C ASP A 25 6.02 -12.42 -0.51
N ARG A 26 5.01 -12.78 -1.30
CA ARG A 26 3.82 -11.95 -1.55
C ARG A 26 3.00 -11.64 -0.30
N GLU A 27 3.06 -12.49 0.72
CA GLU A 27 2.33 -12.28 1.98
C GLU A 27 3.00 -11.18 2.81
N LYS A 28 4.32 -11.26 3.00
CA LYS A 28 5.08 -10.20 3.69
C LYS A 28 5.04 -8.89 2.91
N GLN A 29 5.17 -8.95 1.58
CA GLN A 29 4.98 -7.77 0.72
C GLN A 29 3.65 -7.08 1.01
N SER A 30 2.54 -7.83 1.04
CA SER A 30 1.21 -7.30 1.32
C SER A 30 1.12 -6.66 2.72
N GLN A 31 1.66 -7.31 3.74
CA GLN A 31 1.63 -6.79 5.11
C GLN A 31 2.36 -5.44 5.23
N VAL A 32 3.54 -5.34 4.61
CA VAL A 32 4.35 -4.12 4.60
C VAL A 32 3.63 -2.98 3.86
N LEU A 33 3.07 -3.25 2.68
CA LEU A 33 2.30 -2.28 1.90
C LEU A 33 1.06 -1.79 2.67
N ARG A 34 0.40 -2.68 3.41
CA ARG A 34 -0.71 -2.31 4.30
C ARG A 34 -0.24 -1.39 5.43
N ALA A 35 0.90 -1.67 6.06
CA ALA A 35 1.44 -0.81 7.10
C ALA A 35 1.76 0.60 6.56
N LEU A 36 2.37 0.67 5.37
CA LEU A 36 2.68 1.93 4.69
C LEU A 36 1.41 2.72 4.35
N SER A 37 0.34 2.04 3.92
CA SER A 37 -0.96 2.69 3.67
C SER A 37 -1.52 3.36 4.92
N LEU A 38 -1.48 2.68 6.08
CA LEU A 38 -1.94 3.22 7.36
C LEU A 38 -1.10 4.41 7.81
N MET A 39 0.22 4.36 7.61
CA MET A 39 1.09 5.50 7.90
C MET A 39 0.74 6.72 7.04
N ARG A 40 0.46 6.53 5.76
CA ARG A 40 0.04 7.62 4.86
C ARG A 40 -1.33 8.19 5.22
N LEU A 41 -2.28 7.35 5.67
CA LEU A 41 -3.55 7.83 6.22
C LEU A 41 -3.35 8.74 7.44
N ARG A 42 -2.49 8.33 8.38
CA ARG A 42 -2.16 9.14 9.57
C ARG A 42 -1.42 10.44 9.23
N GLN A 43 -0.86 10.56 8.03
CA GLN A 43 -0.23 11.78 7.51
C GLN A 43 -1.21 12.65 6.71
N GLY A 44 -2.48 12.24 6.56
CA GLY A 44 -3.47 12.94 5.72
C GLY A 44 -3.25 12.73 4.22
N ARG A 45 -2.33 11.84 3.83
CA ARG A 45 -1.99 11.54 2.42
C ARG A 45 -2.88 10.42 1.89
N PHE A 46 -4.17 10.71 1.75
CA PHE A 46 -5.20 9.72 1.44
C PHE A 46 -4.98 9.01 0.10
N VAL A 47 -4.62 9.76 -0.95
CA VAL A 47 -4.35 9.20 -2.29
C VAL A 47 -3.23 8.17 -2.25
N GLU A 48 -2.11 8.50 -1.61
CA GLU A 48 -0.98 7.57 -1.50
C GLU A 48 -1.29 6.38 -0.61
N ALA A 49 -2.08 6.57 0.44
CA ALA A 49 -2.56 5.45 1.24
C ALA A 49 -3.38 4.47 0.40
N MET A 50 -4.29 4.98 -0.43
CA MET A 50 -5.11 4.16 -1.32
C MET A 50 -4.26 3.41 -2.35
N GLN A 51 -3.22 4.04 -2.91
CA GLN A 51 -2.27 3.36 -3.79
C GLN A 51 -1.60 2.18 -3.09
N ARG A 52 -1.00 2.40 -1.91
CA ARG A 52 -0.31 1.33 -1.16
C ARG A 52 -1.26 0.23 -0.71
N MET A 53 -2.52 0.55 -0.43
CA MET A 53 -3.54 -0.45 -0.12
C MET A 53 -3.92 -1.27 -1.36
N GLU A 54 -4.03 -0.65 -2.54
CA GLU A 54 -4.29 -1.36 -3.81
C GLU A 54 -3.15 -2.33 -4.12
N GLU A 55 -1.90 -1.87 -4.00
CA GLU A 55 -0.69 -2.69 -4.18
C GLU A 55 -0.64 -3.86 -3.17
N SER A 56 -0.99 -3.61 -1.90
CA SER A 56 -1.07 -4.64 -0.86
C SER A 56 -2.06 -5.75 -1.22
N LEU A 57 -3.23 -5.38 -1.75
CA LEU A 57 -4.25 -6.33 -2.18
C LEU A 57 -3.79 -7.04 -3.46
N ALA A 58 -3.10 -6.35 -4.36
CA ALA A 58 -2.56 -6.92 -5.58
C ALA A 58 -1.49 -7.98 -5.33
N ALA A 59 -0.66 -7.80 -4.31
CA ALA A 59 0.38 -8.74 -3.94
C ALA A 59 -0.20 -10.11 -3.55
N ARG A 60 -1.39 -10.17 -2.94
CA ARG A 60 -1.99 -11.45 -2.53
C ARG A 60 -2.71 -12.15 -3.69
N PRO A 61 -2.27 -13.36 -4.10
CA PRO A 61 -2.91 -14.09 -5.20
C PRO A 61 -4.29 -14.69 -4.82
N ARG A 62 -4.56 -14.91 -3.52
CA ARG A 62 -5.83 -15.44 -3.00
C ARG A 62 -6.59 -14.39 -2.19
N LEU A 63 -7.17 -13.42 -2.88
CA LEU A 63 -8.15 -12.53 -2.28
C LEU A 63 -9.54 -13.17 -2.29
N GLY A 64 -10.22 -13.15 -1.14
CA GLY A 64 -11.66 -13.39 -1.11
C GLY A 64 -12.44 -12.35 -1.92
N VAL A 65 -13.73 -12.58 -2.14
CA VAL A 65 -14.60 -11.72 -2.97
C VAL A 65 -14.60 -10.27 -2.46
N PHE A 66 -14.70 -10.06 -1.16
CA PHE A 66 -14.77 -8.72 -0.56
C PHE A 66 -13.49 -7.88 -0.79
N PRO A 67 -12.27 -8.38 -0.49
CA PRO A 67 -11.04 -7.68 -0.85
C PRO A 67 -10.88 -7.37 -2.35
N ARG A 68 -11.41 -8.21 -3.25
CA ARG A 68 -11.40 -7.95 -4.70
C ARG A 68 -12.28 -6.76 -5.08
N ILE A 69 -13.52 -6.71 -4.54
CA ILE A 69 -14.43 -5.58 -4.78
C ILE A 69 -13.83 -4.30 -4.22
N PHE A 70 -13.28 -4.35 -3.00
CA PHE A 70 -12.63 -3.21 -2.38
C PHE A 70 -11.43 -2.70 -3.21
N ARG A 71 -10.59 -3.60 -3.73
CA ARG A 71 -9.50 -3.25 -4.65
C ARG A 71 -10.02 -2.55 -5.92
N SER A 72 -11.07 -3.07 -6.53
CA SER A 72 -11.69 -2.46 -7.72
C SER A 72 -12.22 -1.05 -7.42
N LEU A 73 -12.83 -0.85 -6.25
CA LEU A 73 -13.31 0.45 -5.80
C LEU A 73 -12.15 1.43 -5.58
N LEU A 74 -11.06 0.99 -4.92
CA LEU A 74 -9.87 1.80 -4.71
C LEU A 74 -9.26 2.26 -6.04
N ARG A 75 -9.14 1.35 -7.02
CA ARG A 75 -8.61 1.68 -8.34
C ARG A 75 -9.51 2.67 -9.09
N PHE A 76 -10.82 2.49 -9.02
CA PHE A 76 -11.77 3.42 -9.61
C PHE A 76 -11.65 4.82 -8.99
N ALA A 77 -11.61 4.89 -7.65
CA ALA A 77 -11.47 6.14 -6.93
C ALA A 77 -10.12 6.83 -7.24
N LEU A 78 -9.01 6.10 -7.27
CA LEU A 78 -7.70 6.64 -7.67
C LEU A 78 -7.72 7.24 -9.09
N LYS A 79 -8.36 6.54 -10.03
CA LYS A 79 -8.54 7.04 -11.41
C LYS A 79 -9.37 8.32 -11.45
N LEU A 80 -10.40 8.44 -10.60
CA LEU A 80 -11.21 9.66 -10.47
C LEU A 80 -10.41 10.83 -9.90
N PHE A 81 -9.47 10.58 -8.99
CA PHE A 81 -8.54 11.57 -8.45
C PHE A 81 -7.41 11.96 -9.43
N GLY A 82 -7.43 11.47 -10.67
CA GLY A 82 -6.42 11.80 -11.70
C GLY A 82 -5.07 11.11 -11.51
N VAL A 83 -5.03 10.10 -10.65
CA VAL A 83 -3.82 9.35 -10.30
C VAL A 83 -3.78 8.14 -11.23
N ARG A 84 -2.88 8.20 -12.22
CA ARG A 84 -2.66 7.12 -13.21
C ARG A 84 -1.75 6.04 -12.67
#